data_AF-A0A069PJV6-F1
#
_entry.id   AF-A0A069PJV6-F1
#
_cell.length_a   1.000
_cell.length_b   1.000
_cell.length_c   1.000
_cell.angle_alpha   90.00
_cell.angle_beta   90.00
_cell.angle_gamma   90.00
#
_symmetry.space_group_name_H-M   'P 1'
#
loop_
_entity.id
_entity.type
_entity.pdbx_description
1 polymer ?
#
loop_
_entity_poly.entity_id
_entity_poly.type
_entity_poly.pdbx_seq_one_letter_code
_entity_poly.pdbx_strand_id
1 'polypeptide(L)'
;MAGPNPLVTVVRVQDGTLSVEFRPDTGRLRMLDGAIVLEELFPPHSWFAVASVAGNSRWGTRPSEADLRLLLEDFIQRRSGTSDRGHTAPS
;
A
#
# COMPACT_ATOMS: atom_id res chain seq x y z
N MET A 1 23.52 -4.10 13.58
CA MET A 1 22.21 -4.29 14.25
C MET A 1 21.15 -4.27 13.17
N ALA A 2 20.36 -5.34 13.00
CA ALA A 2 19.22 -5.30 12.10
C ALA A 2 18.22 -4.29 12.64
N GLY A 3 17.70 -3.39 11.79
CA GLY A 3 16.62 -2.49 12.17
C GLY A 3 15.37 -3.26 12.61
N PRO A 4 14.35 -2.57 13.17
CA PRO A 4 13.09 -3.23 13.51
C PRO A 4 12.52 -3.96 12.29
N ASN A 5 11.92 -5.14 12.52
CA ASN A 5 11.30 -5.91 11.45
C ASN A 5 10.25 -5.05 10.74
N PRO A 6 10.22 -5.06 9.39
CA PRO A 6 9.13 -4.42 8.67
C PRO A 6 7.79 -5.01 9.09
N LEU A 7 6.77 -4.17 9.12
CA LEU A 7 5.39 -4.64 9.18
C LEU A 7 5.01 -5.11 7.79
N VAL A 8 4.54 -6.34 7.68
CA VAL A 8 4.16 -6.94 6.40
C VAL A 8 2.76 -7.50 6.53
N THR A 9 1.92 -7.26 5.53
CA THR A 9 0.65 -7.96 5.37
C THR A 9 0.46 -8.40 3.93
N VAL A 10 -0.31 -9.46 3.74
CA VAL A 10 -0.50 -10.13 2.44
C VAL A 10 -1.99 -10.38 2.21
N VAL A 11 -2.44 -10.12 0.99
CA VAL A 11 -3.81 -10.40 0.53
C VAL A 11 -3.74 -11.25 -0.73
N ARG A 12 -4.62 -12.27 -0.80
CA ARG A 12 -4.83 -13.08 -2.00
C ARG A 12 -5.75 -12.33 -2.97
N VAL A 13 -5.34 -12.22 -4.21
CA VAL A 13 -6.13 -11.70 -5.34
C VAL A 13 -6.30 -12.80 -6.39
N GLN A 14 -7.16 -12.59 -7.38
CA GLN A 14 -7.43 -13.59 -8.42
C GLN A 14 -6.14 -13.98 -9.19
N ASP A 15 -5.25 -13.03 -9.45
CA ASP A 15 -3.99 -13.22 -10.18
C ASP A 15 -2.77 -13.58 -9.30
N GLY A 16 -2.95 -13.79 -7.99
CA GLY A 16 -1.84 -14.15 -7.10
C GLY A 16 -1.92 -13.57 -5.70
N THR A 17 -0.81 -13.08 -5.19
CA THR A 17 -0.72 -12.48 -3.85
C THR A 17 -0.05 -11.13 -3.92
N LEU A 18 -0.75 -10.13 -3.40
CA LEU A 18 -0.19 -8.81 -3.18
C LEU A 18 0.18 -8.65 -1.72
N SER A 19 1.24 -7.90 -1.47
CA SER A 19 1.71 -7.61 -0.12
C SER A 19 2.10 -6.15 0.02
N VAL A 20 2.07 -5.66 1.25
CA VAL A 20 2.59 -4.34 1.58
C VAL A 20 3.58 -4.47 2.72
N GLU A 21 4.73 -3.82 2.57
CA GLU A 21 5.80 -3.71 3.55
C GLU A 21 5.89 -2.27 4.04
N PHE A 22 5.89 -2.06 5.36
CA PHE A 22 6.19 -0.76 5.96
C PHE A 22 7.37 -0.85 6.93
N ARG A 23 8.41 -0.04 6.67
CA ARG A 23 9.58 0.10 7.54
C ARG A 23 9.42 1.33 8.44
N PRO A 24 9.12 1.17 9.74
CA PRO A 24 8.84 2.29 10.63
C PRO A 24 10.07 3.14 10.93
N ASP A 25 11.28 2.58 10.79
CA ASP A 25 12.55 3.28 10.99
C ASP A 25 12.84 4.30 9.88
N THR A 26 12.53 3.98 8.63
CA THR A 26 12.74 4.87 7.48
C THR A 26 11.44 5.50 6.97
N GLY A 27 10.29 5.05 7.45
CA GLY A 27 8.98 5.34 6.89
C GLY A 27 8.80 4.85 5.46
N ARG A 28 9.56 3.85 5.01
CA ARG A 28 9.46 3.36 3.62
C ARG A 28 8.30 2.39 3.50
N LEU A 29 7.44 2.60 2.51
CA LEU A 29 6.32 1.74 2.17
C LEU A 29 6.56 1.09 0.81
N ARG A 30 6.29 -0.20 0.66
CA ARG A 30 6.40 -0.92 -0.62
C ARG A 30 5.16 -1.76 -0.85
N MET A 31 4.56 -1.64 -2.03
CA MET A 31 3.54 -2.57 -2.54
C MET A 31 4.26 -3.60 -3.41
N LEU A 32 4.03 -4.89 -3.19
CA LEU A 32 4.68 -5.96 -3.93
C LEU A 32 3.68 -6.98 -4.48
N ASP A 33 4.01 -7.52 -5.65
CA ASP A 33 3.42 -8.73 -6.23
C ASP A 33 4.48 -9.84 -6.22
N GLY A 34 4.36 -10.76 -5.25
CA GLY A 34 5.44 -11.70 -4.94
C GLY A 34 6.75 -10.96 -4.61
N ALA A 35 7.76 -11.10 -5.48
CA ALA A 35 9.07 -10.44 -5.33
C ALA A 35 9.19 -9.11 -6.10
N ILE A 36 8.18 -8.75 -6.90
CA ILE A 36 8.19 -7.57 -7.76
C ILE A 36 7.64 -6.38 -6.97
N VAL A 37 8.40 -5.28 -6.91
CA VAL A 37 7.93 -4.02 -6.31
C VAL A 37 7.05 -3.31 -7.33
N LEU A 38 5.77 -3.13 -6.99
CA LEU A 38 4.82 -2.39 -7.80
C LEU A 38 4.88 -0.88 -7.53
N GLU A 39 5.04 -0.51 -6.27
CA GLU A 39 5.11 0.88 -5.83
C GLU A 39 6.03 0.98 -4.60
N GLU A 40 6.83 2.03 -4.55
CA GLU A 40 7.69 2.34 -3.41
C GLU A 40 7.52 3.81 -3.03
N LEU A 41 7.08 4.06 -1.80
CA LEU A 41 6.86 5.40 -1.27
C LEU A 41 7.79 5.68 -0.10
N PHE A 42 8.29 6.92 -0.06
CA PHE A 42 9.12 7.46 1.00
C PHE A 42 8.36 8.59 1.73
N PRO A 43 8.80 8.96 2.95
CA PRO A 43 8.24 10.10 3.66
C PRO A 43 8.30 11.40 2.81
N PRO A 44 7.29 12.28 2.89
CA PRO A 44 6.07 12.15 3.69
C PRO A 44 4.95 11.33 3.01
N HIS A 45 5.09 10.97 1.72
CA HIS A 45 4.03 10.33 0.93
C HIS A 45 3.58 8.98 1.49
N SER A 46 4.51 8.16 1.96
CA SER A 46 4.20 6.90 2.64
C SER A 46 3.32 7.09 3.87
N TRP A 47 3.60 8.13 4.66
CA TRP A 47 2.83 8.49 5.85
C TRP A 47 1.46 9.06 5.50
N PHE A 48 1.37 9.87 4.45
CA PHE A 48 0.08 10.33 3.95
C PHE A 48 -0.79 9.16 3.47
N ALA A 49 -0.21 8.20 2.74
CA ALA A 49 -0.93 7.02 2.27
C ALA A 49 -1.52 6.21 3.44
N VAL A 50 -0.70 5.93 4.47
CA VAL A 50 -1.16 5.25 5.70
C VAL A 50 -2.24 6.07 6.43
N ALA A 51 -2.05 7.37 6.56
CA ALA A 51 -3.00 8.25 7.26
C ALA A 51 -4.37 8.30 6.58
N SER A 52 -4.41 8.25 5.25
CA SER A 52 -5.64 8.27 4.47
C SER A 52 -6.56 7.08 4.77
N VAL A 53 -6.00 5.92 5.15
CA VAL A 53 -6.77 4.70 5.44
C VAL A 53 -6.98 4.41 6.92
N ALA A 54 -6.10 4.89 7.80
CA ALA A 54 -6.16 4.62 9.25
C ALA A 54 -7.33 5.33 9.98
N GLY A 55 -8.07 6.21 9.28
CA GLY A 55 -9.03 7.11 9.88
C GLY A 55 -8.34 8.16 10.77
N ASN A 56 -9.01 9.28 11.00
CA ASN A 56 -8.47 10.51 11.60
C ASN A 56 -7.94 10.39 13.06
N SER A 57 -7.78 9.17 13.61
CA SER A 57 -7.55 8.91 15.04
C SER A 57 -6.15 8.38 15.40
N ARG A 58 -5.27 8.08 14.43
CA ARG A 58 -3.95 7.48 14.71
C ARG A 58 -2.75 8.17 14.09
N TRP A 59 -2.92 9.40 13.64
CA TRP A 59 -1.81 10.22 13.16
C TRP A 59 -0.71 10.33 14.24
N GLY A 60 0.52 9.99 13.89
CA GLY A 60 1.66 9.95 14.81
C GLY A 60 1.85 8.63 15.59
N THR A 61 0.96 7.64 15.46
CA THR A 61 1.18 6.29 15.99
C THR A 61 1.82 5.38 14.93
N ARG A 62 2.59 4.37 15.36
CA ARG A 62 3.10 3.34 14.45
C ARG A 62 1.91 2.67 13.75
N PRO A 63 1.93 2.52 12.41
CA PRO A 63 0.89 1.77 11.72
C PRO A 63 0.81 0.35 12.26
N SER A 64 -0.39 -0.21 12.23
CA SER A 64 -0.66 -1.61 12.55
C SER A 64 -0.87 -2.41 11.28
N GLU A 65 -0.86 -3.73 11.40
CA GLU A 65 -1.18 -4.63 10.30
C GLU A 65 -2.56 -4.35 9.69
N ALA A 66 -3.54 -3.94 10.50
CA ALA A 66 -4.88 -3.57 10.02
C ALA A 66 -4.85 -2.34 9.11
N ASP A 67 -4.04 -1.32 9.44
CA ASP A 67 -3.89 -0.13 8.60
C ASP A 67 -3.23 -0.48 7.27
N LEU A 68 -2.22 -1.36 7.30
CA LEU A 68 -1.55 -1.88 6.10
C LEU A 68 -2.52 -2.70 5.22
N ARG A 69 -3.41 -3.48 5.83
CA ARG A 69 -4.42 -4.24 5.09
C ARG A 69 -5.37 -3.32 4.35
N LEU A 70 -5.90 -2.30 5.03
CA LEU A 70 -6.76 -1.29 4.39
C LEU A 70 -6.03 -0.56 3.26
N LEU A 71 -4.74 -0.26 3.45
CA LEU A 71 -3.91 0.37 2.43
C LEU A 71 -3.73 -0.50 1.18
N LEU A 72 -3.54 -1.80 1.39
CA LEU A 72 -3.39 -2.77 0.31
C LEU A 72 -4.71 -2.99 -0.44
N GLU A 73 -5.84 -3.03 0.28
CA GLU A 73 -7.17 -3.11 -0.30
C GLU A 73 -7.51 -1.86 -1.14
N ASP A 74 -7.21 -0.66 -0.64
CA ASP A 74 -7.34 0.60 -1.38
C ASP A 74 -6.46 0.62 -2.64
N PHE A 75 -5.21 0.14 -2.56
CA PHE A 75 -4.33 0.00 -3.72
C PHE A 75 -4.91 -0.95 -4.78
N ILE A 76 -5.48 -2.09 -4.37
CA ILE A 76 -6.15 -3.03 -5.28
C ILE A 76 -7.37 -2.37 -5.95
N GLN A 77 -8.15 -1.60 -5.20
CA GLN A 77 -9.30 -0.91 -5.76
C GLN A 77 -8.88 0.15 -6.80
N ARG A 78 -7.85 0.94 -6.48
CA ARG A 78 -7.27 1.94 -7.41
C ARG A 78 -6.71 1.31 -8.67
N ARG A 79 -5.98 0.19 -8.57
CA ARG A 79 -5.41 -0.49 -9.76
C ARG A 79 -6.50 -1.06 -10.67
N SER A 80 -7.57 -1.59 -10.08
CA SER A 80 -8.67 -2.21 -10.82
C SER A 80 -9.51 -1.15 -11.55
N GLY A 81 -9.65 0.04 -10.94
CA GLY A 81 -10.36 1.18 -11.55
C GLY A 81 -9.62 1.84 -12.72
N THR A 82 -8.30 1.68 -12.84
CA THR A 82 -7.50 2.23 -13.95
C THR A 82 -7.61 1.48 -15.28
N SER A 83 -8.33 0.35 -15.33
CA SER A 83 -8.49 -0.46 -16.55
C SER A 83 -9.70 -0.10 -17.43
N ASP A 84 -10.50 0.93 -17.10
CA ASP A 84 -11.75 1.23 -17.84
C ASP A 84 -11.71 2.43 -18.81
N ARG A 85 -10.66 3.27 -18.86
CA ARG A 85 -10.65 4.41 -19.81
C ARG A 85 -10.10 4.06 -21.19
N GLY A 86 -10.79 3.14 -21.87
CA GLY A 86 -10.81 3.12 -23.32
C GLY A 86 -11.61 4.32 -23.83
N HIS A 87 -10.93 5.43 -24.11
CA HIS A 87 -11.50 6.58 -24.81
C HIS A 87 -11.82 6.16 -26.25
N THR A 88 -13.02 5.65 -26.49
CA THR A 88 -13.60 5.59 -27.84
C THR A 88 -13.96 7.01 -28.24
N ALA A 89 -13.15 7.63 -29.09
CA ALA A 89 -13.52 8.83 -29.80
C ALA A 89 -14.60 8.48 -30.84
N PRO A 90 -15.76 9.17 -30.88
CA PRO A 90 -16.69 9.04 -31.99
C PRO A 90 -16.17 9.77 -33.24
N SER A 91 -16.29 9.10 -34.38
CA SER A 91 -16.00 9.61 -35.73
C SER A 91 -16.93 10.73 -36.19
#